data_AF-A0A1I1KND0-F1
#
_entry.id   AF-A0A1I1KND0-F1
#
_cell.length_a   1.000
_cell.length_b   1.000
_cell.length_c   1.000
_cell.angle_alpha   90.00
_cell.angle_beta   90.00
_cell.angle_gamma   90.00
#
_symmetry.space_group_name_H-M   'P 1'
#
loop_
_entity.id
_entity.type
_entity.pdbx_description
1 polymer ?
#
loop_
_entity_poly.entity_id
_entity_poly.type
_entity_poly.pdbx_seq_one_letter_code
_entity_poly.pdbx_strand_id
1 'polypeptide(L)'
;MMRTFNDDFFKEEVREGFFVSEIMKRSWATQMAILDALTTLFKKHGLVYYAEVGTLLGAVRHKGYIPWDDDIDIAMPRRNYMRFLELESELPEDLCIRSFYNIESFSSFHAVVATKADTLEWNEERMKKNYGCPFICFVDIFPLDFIPADKGKFRIQKELYYFSYKMAYDCKTIEETIFRNRLVTLGELQRLVEDKNTDSTETISIFLKELKDLGKYVRGILHEDFKPDTDKSLRNQLYLMADHVAQMCDEKDANAVDYSPNLALIANLEDCRPRKLSWYEKVVELPFEDIKIAAPVGFHEELVNQYSEGYLKPIRYASAHDYPFFRSEIQVLIGGDTGDRYVDSPGEWYFAELLDTLAEAIETVRGYTGTTDADMLSYETPNNIEVEKGLSEQPAEIELALNVIAQIQENAVEIGNAIEKAFREKAPAVRCVEKFCEDVFGIYNYLESNEEKEKIHCKELECLDDLQFVKQEVFREIHRACFQNDSAKEDTVGQQLKDLYERKSNGDSDEKYVVLYALSATDIVNSGKQGIGRIREYLSFIEKNRMDTTAIVLFPSGVDDFIRRCKLNILEDYIEFIDDLKKMDNIILIESPSKCMIEQSVIVCDEFYGHHCKVADVCQKAGKPVVFQDLG
;
A
#
# COMPACT_ATOMS: atom_id res chain seq x y z
N MET A 1 31.28 16.64 -10.54
CA MET A 1 31.23 17.63 -9.45
C MET A 1 29.86 17.46 -8.81
N MET A 2 29.76 17.30 -7.49
CA MET A 2 28.48 17.09 -6.81
C MET A 2 27.58 18.32 -7.03
N ARG A 3 26.31 18.11 -7.36
CA ARG A 3 25.33 19.19 -7.52
C ARG A 3 25.21 19.94 -6.20
N THR A 4 25.04 21.26 -6.28
CA THR A 4 24.89 22.13 -5.09
C THR A 4 23.50 22.72 -5.08
N PHE A 5 22.79 22.55 -3.97
CA PHE A 5 21.51 23.19 -3.72
C PHE A 5 21.70 24.40 -2.80
N ASN A 6 20.81 25.38 -2.91
CA ASN A 6 20.73 26.43 -1.89
C ASN A 6 20.26 25.82 -0.56
N ASP A 7 20.73 26.34 0.57
CA ASP A 7 20.34 25.88 1.91
C ASP A 7 18.82 25.97 2.14
N ASP A 8 18.13 26.87 1.44
CA ASP A 8 16.67 26.99 1.49
C ASP A 8 15.93 25.80 0.85
N PHE A 9 16.55 25.04 -0.06
CA PHE A 9 15.89 23.93 -0.75
C PHE A 9 15.50 22.79 0.21
N PHE A 10 16.32 22.56 1.23
CA PHE A 10 16.11 21.49 2.21
C PHE A 10 15.16 21.89 3.34
N LYS A 11 14.71 23.15 3.38
CA LYS A 11 13.74 23.58 4.38
C LYS A 11 12.38 22.94 4.09
N GLU A 12 11.69 22.63 5.17
CA GLU A 12 10.29 22.20 5.13
C GLU A 12 9.45 23.28 4.42
N GLU A 13 8.51 22.84 3.58
CA GLU A 13 7.59 23.75 2.89
C GLU A 13 6.18 23.16 2.78
N VAL A 14 5.19 24.03 2.60
CA VAL A 14 3.83 23.63 2.25
C VAL A 14 3.56 24.04 0.81
N ARG A 15 3.28 23.08 -0.06
CA ARG A 15 2.99 23.28 -1.50
C ARG A 15 1.58 22.77 -1.77
N GLU A 16 0.67 23.65 -2.20
CA GLU A 16 -0.76 23.31 -2.45
C GLU A 16 -1.47 22.66 -1.24
N GLY A 17 -1.16 23.13 -0.02
CA GLY A 17 -1.73 22.59 1.21
C GLY A 17 -1.14 21.24 1.64
N PHE A 18 -0.08 20.76 0.96
CA PHE A 18 0.62 19.53 1.30
C PHE A 18 1.99 19.86 1.91
N PHE A 19 2.31 19.25 3.05
CA PHE A 19 3.58 19.44 3.75
C PHE A 19 4.67 18.55 3.14
N VAL A 20 5.80 19.16 2.77
CA VAL A 20 6.99 18.48 2.23
C VAL A 20 8.11 18.58 3.27
N SER A 21 8.51 17.43 3.81
CA SER A 21 9.56 17.35 4.82
C SER A 21 10.97 17.52 4.25
N GLU A 22 11.90 17.89 5.13
CA GLU A 22 13.33 17.92 4.80
C GLU A 22 13.85 16.57 4.27
N ILE A 23 13.39 15.44 4.84
CA ILE A 23 13.83 14.12 4.36
C ILE A 23 13.36 13.85 2.92
N MET A 24 12.15 14.30 2.55
CA MET A 24 11.63 14.18 1.20
C MET A 24 12.46 15.03 0.24
N LYS A 25 12.77 16.28 0.62
CA LYS A 25 13.67 17.16 -0.14
C LYS A 25 15.04 16.53 -0.38
N ARG A 26 15.59 15.81 0.60
CA ARG A 26 16.88 15.10 0.45
C ARG A 26 16.78 13.92 -0.52
N SER A 27 15.64 13.23 -0.57
CA SER A 27 15.36 12.23 -1.60
C SER A 27 15.33 12.88 -3.00
N TRP A 28 14.54 13.94 -3.17
CA TRP A 28 14.45 14.68 -4.44
C TRP A 28 15.81 15.21 -4.90
N ALA A 29 16.63 15.75 -3.98
CA ALA A 29 17.99 16.20 -4.28
C ALA A 29 18.87 15.07 -4.84
N THR A 30 18.73 13.88 -4.27
CA THR A 30 19.47 12.68 -4.71
C THR A 30 19.02 12.23 -6.09
N GLN A 31 17.70 12.15 -6.33
CA GLN A 31 17.13 11.78 -7.63
C GLN A 31 17.51 12.77 -8.73
N MET A 32 17.46 14.08 -8.45
CA MET A 32 17.91 15.10 -9.40
C MET A 32 19.42 14.99 -9.71
N ALA A 33 20.24 14.58 -8.75
CA ALA A 33 21.66 14.31 -9.02
C ALA A 33 21.86 13.07 -9.91
N ILE A 34 21.02 12.04 -9.76
CA ILE A 34 20.98 10.88 -10.68
C ILE A 34 20.55 11.35 -12.07
N LEU A 35 19.48 12.15 -12.18
CA LEU A 35 19.00 12.69 -13.44
C LEU A 35 20.05 13.58 -14.13
N ASP A 36 20.80 14.41 -13.42
CA ASP A 36 21.91 15.20 -13.99
C ASP A 36 23.00 14.31 -14.62
N ALA A 37 23.37 13.23 -13.93
CA ALA A 37 24.33 12.26 -14.44
C ALA A 37 23.81 11.59 -15.72
N LEU A 38 22.55 11.17 -15.71
CA LEU A 38 21.88 10.57 -16.87
C LEU A 38 21.76 11.54 -18.04
N THR A 39 21.29 12.76 -17.82
CA THR A 39 21.13 13.75 -18.89
C THR A 39 22.48 14.16 -19.49
N THR A 40 23.56 14.16 -18.69
CA THR A 40 24.92 14.35 -19.20
C THR A 40 25.34 13.19 -20.11
N LEU A 41 25.10 11.95 -19.70
CA LEU A 41 25.35 10.76 -20.50
C LEU A 41 24.53 10.77 -21.80
N PHE A 42 23.24 11.09 -21.72
CA PHE A 42 22.32 11.15 -22.85
C PHE A 42 22.77 12.19 -23.88
N LYS A 43 23.13 13.40 -23.44
CA LYS A 43 23.69 14.46 -24.31
C LYS A 43 24.98 14.02 -24.99
N LYS A 44 25.88 13.35 -24.26
CA LYS A 44 27.14 12.82 -24.79
C LYS A 44 26.91 11.82 -25.94
N HIS A 45 25.89 10.97 -25.83
CA HIS A 45 25.61 9.89 -26.78
C HIS A 45 24.53 10.21 -27.82
N GLY A 46 23.91 11.38 -27.73
CA GLY A 46 22.80 11.79 -28.59
C GLY A 46 21.52 10.99 -28.34
N LEU A 47 21.28 10.59 -27.09
CA LEU A 47 20.08 9.86 -26.68
C LEU A 47 18.96 10.84 -26.35
N VAL A 48 17.75 10.50 -26.77
CA VAL A 48 16.53 11.28 -26.49
C VAL A 48 15.74 10.60 -25.38
N TYR A 49 15.24 11.40 -24.45
CA TYR A 49 14.33 11.00 -23.38
C TYR A 49 13.26 12.08 -23.18
N TYR A 50 12.20 11.72 -22.46
CA TYR A 50 11.07 12.57 -22.14
C TYR A 50 10.68 12.37 -20.67
N ALA A 51 10.29 13.44 -19.97
CA ALA A 51 9.56 13.31 -18.71
C ALA A 51 8.25 12.56 -18.95
N GLU A 52 7.87 11.70 -18.01
CA GLU A 52 6.74 10.79 -18.14
C GLU A 52 5.83 10.90 -16.89
N VAL A 53 4.57 10.47 -17.01
CA VAL A 53 3.55 10.39 -15.92
C VAL A 53 3.60 11.58 -14.91
N GLY A 54 3.90 11.31 -13.64
CA GLY A 54 3.87 12.26 -12.53
C GLY A 54 4.92 13.36 -12.70
N THR A 55 6.10 12.98 -13.20
CA THR A 55 7.19 13.91 -13.50
C THR A 55 6.81 14.92 -14.60
N LEU A 56 6.16 14.48 -15.68
CA LEU A 56 5.69 15.39 -16.73
C LEU A 56 4.60 16.33 -16.21
N LEU A 57 3.64 15.79 -15.46
CA LEU A 57 2.58 16.57 -14.84
C LEU A 57 3.14 17.60 -13.86
N GLY A 58 4.12 17.20 -13.03
CA GLY A 58 4.85 18.06 -12.11
C GLY A 58 5.59 19.19 -12.84
N ALA A 59 6.33 18.88 -13.90
CA ALA A 59 7.03 19.88 -14.72
C ALA A 59 6.08 20.95 -15.29
N VAL A 60 4.89 20.54 -15.74
CA VAL A 60 3.90 21.47 -16.31
C VAL A 60 3.15 22.25 -15.23
N ARG A 61 2.67 21.58 -14.18
CA ARG A 61 1.77 22.16 -13.17
C ARG A 61 2.53 22.88 -12.05
N HIS A 62 3.55 22.24 -11.50
CA HIS A 62 4.31 22.72 -10.34
C HIS A 62 5.67 23.33 -10.72
N LYS A 63 6.11 23.14 -11.98
CA LYS A 63 7.46 23.49 -12.44
C LYS A 63 8.53 22.72 -11.65
N GLY A 64 8.23 21.48 -11.26
CA GLY A 64 9.03 20.67 -10.35
C GLY A 64 8.24 19.47 -9.86
N TYR A 65 8.60 18.94 -8.71
CA TYR A 65 7.89 17.80 -8.12
C TYR A 65 6.45 18.15 -7.76
N ILE A 66 5.57 17.17 -7.94
CA ILE A 66 4.28 17.17 -7.24
C ILE A 66 4.59 17.01 -5.74
N PRO A 67 3.93 17.74 -4.82
CA PRO A 67 4.31 17.72 -3.40
C PRO A 67 4.40 16.34 -2.75
N TRP A 68 3.60 15.39 -3.23
CA TRP A 68 3.51 14.01 -2.75
C TRP A 68 4.18 12.99 -3.69
N ASP A 69 4.83 13.42 -4.78
CA ASP A 69 5.65 12.54 -5.63
C ASP A 69 6.91 12.11 -4.88
N ASP A 70 7.29 10.86 -5.09
CA ASP A 70 8.45 10.24 -4.48
C ASP A 70 9.52 9.77 -5.48
N ASP A 71 9.32 9.93 -6.79
CA ASP A 71 10.20 9.43 -7.83
C ASP A 71 10.37 10.42 -9.02
N ILE A 72 11.22 10.02 -9.97
CA ILE A 72 11.37 10.67 -11.28
C ILE A 72 11.15 9.61 -12.35
N ASP A 73 10.16 9.85 -13.18
CA ASP A 73 9.82 9.04 -14.34
C ASP A 73 10.32 9.70 -15.63
N ILE A 74 11.12 8.95 -16.39
CA ILE A 74 11.44 9.32 -17.77
C ILE A 74 11.15 8.18 -18.73
N ALA A 75 10.86 8.51 -19.98
CA ALA A 75 10.69 7.53 -21.04
C ALA A 75 11.66 7.77 -22.20
N MET A 76 12.00 6.69 -22.91
CA MET A 76 12.89 6.72 -24.06
C MET A 76 12.28 5.98 -25.25
N PRO A 77 12.43 6.48 -26.49
CA PRO A 77 12.17 5.66 -27.67
C PRO A 77 12.92 4.34 -27.59
N ARG A 78 12.30 3.20 -27.91
CA ARG A 78 12.87 1.85 -27.76
C ARG A 78 14.33 1.73 -28.19
N ARG A 79 14.69 2.32 -29.33
CA ARG A 79 16.09 2.30 -29.82
C ARG A 79 17.07 3.03 -28.89
N ASN A 80 16.67 4.17 -28.33
CA ASN A 80 17.50 4.91 -27.36
C ASN A 80 17.59 4.15 -26.04
N TYR A 81 16.48 3.55 -25.59
CA TYR A 81 16.43 2.71 -24.40
C TYR A 81 17.43 1.55 -24.48
N MET A 82 17.40 0.76 -25.56
CA MET A 82 18.34 -0.36 -25.73
C MET A 82 19.80 0.11 -25.77
N ARG A 83 20.08 1.21 -26.49
CA ARG A 83 21.43 1.79 -26.53
C ARG A 83 21.87 2.31 -25.17
N PHE A 84 20.96 2.85 -24.37
CA PHE A 84 21.25 3.32 -23.01
C PHE A 84 21.69 2.17 -22.10
N LEU A 85 21.01 1.02 -22.14
CA LEU A 85 21.37 -0.15 -21.31
C LEU A 85 22.80 -0.64 -21.54
N GLU A 86 23.35 -0.44 -22.74
CA GLU A 86 24.74 -0.80 -23.09
C GLU A 86 25.80 0.15 -22.46
N LEU A 87 25.37 1.30 -21.93
CA LEU A 87 26.26 2.38 -21.45
C LEU A 87 26.51 2.35 -19.94
N GLU A 88 26.15 1.28 -19.23
CA GLU A 88 26.33 1.19 -17.77
C GLU A 88 27.77 1.49 -17.32
N SER A 89 28.76 1.03 -18.08
CA SER A 89 30.19 1.28 -17.79
C SER A 89 30.63 2.76 -17.87
N GLU A 90 29.80 3.64 -18.46
CA GLU A 90 30.03 5.08 -18.55
C GLU A 90 29.27 5.89 -17.50
N LEU A 91 28.44 5.25 -16.67
CA LEU A 91 27.82 5.89 -15.52
C LEU A 91 28.87 6.20 -14.44
N PRO A 92 28.60 7.19 -13.57
CA PRO A 92 29.35 7.35 -12.32
C PRO A 92 29.47 6.02 -11.56
N GLU A 93 30.62 5.80 -10.92
CA GLU A 93 30.96 4.52 -10.27
C GLU A 93 29.94 4.11 -9.19
N ASP A 94 29.27 5.07 -8.57
CA ASP A 94 28.25 4.91 -7.54
C ASP A 94 26.82 4.71 -8.07
N LEU A 95 26.60 4.69 -9.39
CA LEU A 95 25.31 4.41 -10.02
C LEU A 95 25.34 3.09 -10.80
N CYS A 96 24.21 2.37 -10.81
CA CYS A 96 24.01 1.18 -11.63
C CYS A 96 22.67 1.21 -12.37
N ILE A 97 22.62 0.46 -13.47
CA ILE A 97 21.36 0.18 -14.18
C ILE A 97 20.81 -1.13 -13.60
N ARG A 98 19.53 -1.16 -13.26
CA ARG A 98 18.84 -2.40 -12.85
C ARG A 98 17.66 -2.62 -13.79
N SER A 99 17.61 -3.80 -14.40
CA SER A 99 16.54 -4.20 -15.32
C SER A 99 16.44 -5.72 -15.36
N PHE A 100 15.38 -6.24 -15.97
CA PHE A 100 15.27 -7.67 -16.24
C PHE A 100 16.29 -8.19 -17.27
N TYR A 101 17.06 -7.33 -17.95
CA TYR A 101 18.15 -7.76 -18.84
C TYR A 101 19.44 -8.14 -18.11
N ASN A 102 19.70 -7.54 -16.94
CA ASN A 102 20.94 -7.76 -16.19
C ASN A 102 20.74 -8.37 -14.79
N ILE A 103 19.51 -8.39 -14.28
CA ILE A 103 19.16 -8.96 -12.97
C ILE A 103 17.96 -9.91 -13.13
N GLU A 104 18.17 -11.21 -12.96
CA GLU A 104 17.12 -12.23 -13.16
C GLU A 104 15.93 -12.08 -12.22
N SER A 105 16.16 -11.56 -11.01
CA SER A 105 15.12 -11.37 -9.99
C SER A 105 14.30 -10.09 -10.19
N PHE A 106 14.77 -9.16 -11.03
CA PHE A 106 14.13 -7.86 -11.25
C PHE A 106 12.73 -8.06 -11.84
N SER A 107 11.73 -7.36 -11.30
CA SER A 107 10.31 -7.64 -11.55
C SER A 107 9.53 -6.42 -12.08
N SER A 108 10.22 -5.51 -12.75
CA SER A 108 9.60 -4.39 -13.48
C SER A 108 9.93 -4.49 -14.98
N PHE A 109 9.03 -4.00 -15.83
CA PHE A 109 9.18 -4.01 -17.30
C PHE A 109 9.91 -2.76 -17.86
N HIS A 110 10.42 -1.91 -16.98
CA HIS A 110 11.28 -0.77 -17.29
C HIS A 110 12.64 -0.96 -16.61
N ALA A 111 13.60 -0.06 -16.87
CA ALA A 111 14.86 -0.03 -16.16
C ALA A 111 14.81 1.03 -15.06
N VAL A 112 15.61 0.85 -14.01
CA VAL A 112 15.86 1.88 -13.00
C VAL A 112 17.34 2.19 -12.93
N VAL A 113 17.67 3.45 -12.70
CA VAL A 113 19.03 3.85 -12.36
C VAL A 113 19.05 4.26 -10.90
N ALA A 114 19.80 3.52 -10.10
CA ALA A 114 19.83 3.68 -8.65
C ALA A 114 21.25 3.94 -8.16
N THR A 115 21.37 4.46 -6.94
CA THR A 115 22.64 4.40 -6.20
C THR A 115 22.99 2.94 -5.94
N LYS A 116 24.25 2.54 -6.20
CA LYS A 116 24.73 1.18 -5.93
C LYS A 116 24.62 0.85 -4.45
N ALA A 117 23.81 -0.15 -4.14
CA ALA A 117 23.70 -0.76 -2.82
C ALA A 117 23.16 -2.19 -2.97
N ASP A 118 23.81 -3.15 -2.31
CA ASP A 118 23.31 -4.53 -2.25
C ASP A 118 22.18 -4.66 -1.21
N THR A 119 22.34 -3.96 -0.09
CA THR A 119 21.39 -3.92 1.03
C THR A 119 21.21 -2.48 1.50
N LEU A 120 20.01 -2.16 1.99
CA LEU A 120 19.76 -0.90 2.68
C LEU A 120 20.38 -0.97 4.08
N GLU A 121 21.44 -0.20 4.27
CA GLU A 121 22.16 -0.08 5.55
C GLU A 121 22.71 1.34 5.72
N TRP A 122 23.13 1.67 6.94
CA TRP A 122 23.80 2.93 7.25
C TRP A 122 25.16 3.00 6.55
N ASN A 123 25.32 3.96 5.64
CA ASN A 123 26.58 4.21 4.94
C ASN A 123 26.85 5.72 4.88
N GLU A 124 27.77 6.20 5.72
CA GLU A 124 28.07 7.63 5.85
C GLU A 124 28.60 8.27 4.56
N GLU A 125 29.36 7.52 3.75
CA GLU A 125 29.88 8.03 2.48
C GLU A 125 28.76 8.20 1.46
N ARG A 126 27.89 7.18 1.30
CA ARG A 126 26.70 7.25 0.43
C ARG A 126 25.80 8.39 0.86
N MET A 127 25.48 8.48 2.15
CA MET A 127 24.64 9.55 2.68
C MET A 127 25.27 10.92 2.40
N LYS A 128 26.58 11.08 2.59
CA LYS A 128 27.25 12.35 2.28
C LYS A 128 27.14 12.74 0.81
N LYS A 129 27.23 11.78 -0.12
CA LYS A 129 27.02 12.00 -1.57
C LYS A 129 25.56 12.28 -1.92
N ASN A 130 24.64 11.73 -1.14
CA ASN A 130 23.19 11.81 -1.34
C ASN A 130 22.54 12.83 -0.39
N TYR A 131 23.22 13.94 -0.06
CA TYR A 131 22.65 15.05 0.73
C TYR A 131 22.07 14.62 2.10
N GLY A 132 22.66 13.60 2.70
CA GLY A 132 22.22 12.97 3.95
C GLY A 132 20.95 12.13 3.82
N CYS A 133 20.48 11.86 2.60
CA CYS A 133 19.44 10.87 2.32
C CYS A 133 19.98 9.46 2.59
N PRO A 134 19.35 8.66 3.47
CA PRO A 134 19.79 7.31 3.76
C PRO A 134 19.23 6.27 2.79
N PHE A 135 18.22 6.64 2.01
CA PHE A 135 17.43 5.77 1.14
C PHE A 135 18.13 5.40 -0.17
N ILE A 136 17.66 4.35 -0.82
CA ILE A 136 18.10 4.00 -2.18
C ILE A 136 17.18 4.72 -3.17
N CYS A 137 17.57 5.94 -3.54
CA CYS A 137 16.88 6.71 -4.57
C CYS A 137 17.20 6.19 -5.98
N PHE A 138 16.23 6.29 -6.88
CA PHE A 138 16.35 5.89 -8.28
C PHE A 138 15.59 6.83 -9.23
N VAL A 139 15.81 6.63 -10.53
CA VAL A 139 15.07 7.23 -11.64
C VAL A 139 14.54 6.10 -12.52
N ASP A 140 13.24 6.10 -12.80
CA ASP A 140 12.58 5.12 -13.66
C ASP A 140 12.72 5.50 -15.13
N ILE A 141 13.01 4.50 -15.97
CA ILE A 141 13.28 4.67 -17.39
C ILE A 141 12.42 3.71 -18.21
N PHE A 142 11.30 4.21 -18.71
CA PHE A 142 10.31 3.45 -19.47
C PHE A 142 10.68 3.35 -20.95
N PRO A 143 10.62 2.17 -21.58
CA PRO A 143 10.69 2.06 -23.03
C PRO A 143 9.35 2.47 -23.67
N LEU A 144 9.44 3.27 -24.74
CA LEU A 144 8.33 3.58 -25.63
C LEU A 144 8.36 2.65 -26.84
N ASP A 145 7.39 1.76 -26.91
CA ASP A 145 7.21 0.76 -27.96
C ASP A 145 6.25 1.26 -29.03
N PHE A 146 6.46 0.83 -30.27
CA PHE A 146 5.59 1.18 -31.37
C PHE A 146 4.24 0.46 -31.30
N ILE A 147 3.18 1.21 -31.59
CA ILE A 147 1.81 0.72 -31.63
C ILE A 147 1.31 0.73 -33.10
N PRO A 148 0.83 -0.41 -33.64
CA PRO A 148 0.38 -0.53 -35.02
C PRO A 148 -0.75 0.43 -35.37
N ALA A 149 -0.66 1.05 -36.55
CA ALA A 149 -1.75 1.85 -37.10
C ALA A 149 -2.97 1.00 -37.49
N ASP A 150 -2.73 -0.25 -37.89
CA ASP A 150 -3.79 -1.21 -38.20
C ASP A 150 -4.41 -1.76 -36.92
N LYS A 151 -5.73 -1.58 -36.76
CA LYS A 151 -6.46 -2.01 -35.56
C LYS A 151 -6.39 -3.52 -35.31
N GLY A 152 -6.33 -4.32 -36.37
CA GLY A 152 -6.20 -5.78 -36.25
C GLY A 152 -4.84 -6.17 -35.70
N LYS A 153 -3.76 -5.60 -36.25
CA LYS A 153 -2.39 -5.77 -35.74
C LYS A 153 -2.26 -5.25 -34.30
N PHE A 154 -2.85 -4.11 -33.98
CA PHE A 154 -2.82 -3.58 -32.62
C PHE A 154 -3.52 -4.52 -31.63
N ARG A 155 -4.69 -5.06 -31.99
CA ARG A 155 -5.36 -6.07 -31.19
C ARG A 155 -4.47 -7.30 -30.98
N ILE A 156 -3.83 -7.80 -32.03
CA ILE A 156 -2.92 -8.96 -31.92
C ILE A 156 -1.75 -8.66 -30.97
N GLN A 157 -1.12 -7.49 -31.10
CA GLN A 157 -0.03 -7.07 -30.20
C GLN A 157 -0.52 -7.01 -28.75
N LYS A 158 -1.66 -6.35 -28.48
CA LYS A 158 -2.24 -6.26 -27.14
C LYS A 158 -2.52 -7.64 -26.53
N GLU A 159 -3.20 -8.52 -27.25
CA GLU A 159 -3.57 -9.85 -26.73
C GLU A 159 -2.34 -10.72 -26.47
N LEU A 160 -1.36 -10.72 -27.38
CA LEU A 160 -0.14 -11.49 -27.20
C LEU A 160 0.73 -10.92 -26.07
N TYR A 161 0.79 -9.58 -25.95
CA TYR A 161 1.52 -8.92 -24.86
C TYR A 161 0.86 -9.22 -23.52
N TYR A 162 -0.46 -9.06 -23.41
CA TYR A 162 -1.22 -9.42 -22.22
C TYR A 162 -0.97 -10.87 -21.81
N PHE A 163 -1.01 -11.82 -22.75
CA PHE A 163 -0.78 -13.22 -22.41
C PHE A 163 0.65 -13.46 -21.90
N SER A 164 1.65 -12.86 -22.54
CA SER A 164 3.06 -12.97 -22.11
C SER A 164 3.30 -12.31 -20.75
N TYR A 165 2.70 -11.15 -20.53
CA TYR A 165 2.74 -10.39 -19.28
C TYR A 165 2.07 -11.17 -18.14
N LYS A 166 0.85 -11.68 -18.36
CA LYS A 166 0.12 -12.54 -17.41
C LYS A 166 0.97 -13.74 -17.02
N MET A 167 1.56 -14.44 -17.99
CA MET A 167 2.41 -15.60 -17.71
C MET A 167 3.60 -15.25 -16.80
N ALA A 168 4.21 -14.08 -16.98
CA ALA A 168 5.29 -13.62 -16.11
C ALA A 168 4.81 -13.34 -14.67
N TYR A 169 3.62 -12.77 -14.51
CA TYR A 169 2.97 -12.55 -13.21
C TYR A 169 2.53 -13.85 -12.55
N ASP A 170 1.91 -14.77 -13.27
CA ASP A 170 1.54 -16.09 -12.74
C ASP A 170 2.77 -16.86 -12.25
N CYS A 171 3.89 -16.75 -12.98
CA CYS A 171 5.16 -17.34 -12.54
C CYS A 171 5.62 -16.70 -11.22
N LYS A 172 5.48 -15.38 -11.07
CA LYS A 172 5.79 -14.68 -9.82
C LYS A 172 4.90 -15.16 -8.67
N THR A 173 3.59 -15.29 -8.91
CA THR A 173 2.64 -15.83 -7.93
C THR A 173 3.02 -17.25 -7.50
N ILE A 174 3.45 -18.11 -8.43
CA ILE A 174 3.97 -19.44 -8.11
C ILE A 174 5.23 -19.36 -7.25
N GLU A 175 6.17 -18.48 -7.58
CA GLU A 175 7.39 -18.25 -6.78
C GLU A 175 7.06 -17.83 -5.35
N GLU A 176 6.12 -16.90 -5.17
CA GLU A 176 5.68 -16.37 -3.89
C GLU A 176 4.95 -17.43 -3.05
N THR A 177 3.93 -18.07 -3.63
CA THR A 177 3.00 -18.95 -2.90
C THR A 177 3.53 -20.36 -2.67
N ILE A 178 4.21 -20.95 -3.65
CA ILE A 178 4.65 -22.35 -3.60
C ILE A 178 6.14 -22.42 -3.22
N PHE A 179 6.96 -21.49 -3.73
CA PHE A 179 8.42 -21.52 -3.57
C PHE A 179 8.98 -20.45 -2.60
N ARG A 180 8.11 -19.78 -1.83
CA ARG A 180 8.49 -18.82 -0.77
C ARG A 180 9.42 -17.71 -1.28
N ASN A 181 9.04 -17.05 -2.36
CA ASN A 181 9.76 -15.96 -3.04
C ASN A 181 11.07 -16.39 -3.73
N ARG A 182 11.32 -17.69 -3.89
CA ARG A 182 12.49 -18.18 -4.63
C ARG A 182 12.17 -18.26 -6.12
N LEU A 183 13.09 -17.75 -6.95
CA LEU A 183 13.03 -17.95 -8.41
C LEU A 183 12.94 -19.43 -8.78
N VAL A 184 12.11 -19.72 -9.78
CA VAL A 184 11.89 -21.09 -10.27
C VAL A 184 12.36 -21.27 -11.70
N THR A 185 12.71 -22.50 -12.02
CA THR A 185 13.07 -22.95 -13.37
C THR A 185 11.96 -23.81 -13.98
N LEU A 186 11.89 -23.89 -15.32
CA LEU A 186 10.91 -24.74 -16.00
C LEU A 186 11.10 -26.22 -15.63
N GLY A 187 12.35 -26.68 -15.49
CA GLY A 187 12.65 -28.06 -15.12
C GLY A 187 12.16 -28.42 -13.71
N GLU A 188 12.21 -27.48 -12.75
CA GLU A 188 11.65 -27.69 -11.41
C GLU A 188 10.13 -27.86 -11.45
N LEU A 189 9.42 -27.00 -12.19
CA LEU A 189 7.96 -27.09 -12.32
C LEU A 189 7.53 -28.39 -12.99
N GLN A 190 8.26 -28.84 -14.01
CA GLN A 190 7.97 -30.11 -14.70
C GLN A 190 8.14 -31.33 -13.78
N ARG A 191 9.24 -31.40 -13.01
CA ARG A 191 9.48 -32.49 -12.04
C ARG A 191 8.40 -32.53 -10.96
N LEU A 192 7.95 -31.37 -10.48
CA LEU A 192 6.93 -31.32 -9.43
C LEU A 192 5.58 -31.90 -9.90
N VAL A 193 5.20 -31.70 -11.17
CA VAL A 193 4.00 -32.29 -11.77
C VAL A 193 4.15 -33.80 -11.97
N GLU A 194 5.36 -34.28 -12.28
CA GLU A 194 5.63 -35.72 -12.44
C GLU A 194 5.53 -36.50 -11.12
N ASP A 195 5.92 -35.88 -10.00
CA ASP A 195 5.96 -36.51 -8.68
C ASP A 195 4.58 -36.68 -8.01
N LYS A 196 3.50 -36.06 -8.54
CA LYS A 196 2.07 -36.24 -8.18
C LYS A 196 1.69 -36.17 -6.68
N ASN A 197 2.50 -35.53 -5.83
CA ASN A 197 2.37 -35.64 -4.38
C ASN A 197 1.88 -34.37 -3.64
N THR A 198 1.32 -33.37 -4.33
CA THR A 198 0.85 -32.13 -3.68
C THR A 198 -0.39 -31.53 -4.36
N ASP A 199 -1.25 -30.86 -3.60
CA ASP A 199 -2.40 -30.08 -4.12
C ASP A 199 -1.97 -28.99 -5.11
N SER A 200 -0.71 -28.51 -5.02
CA SER A 200 -0.14 -27.51 -5.93
C SER A 200 0.12 -28.00 -7.37
N THR A 201 -0.03 -29.31 -7.64
CA THR A 201 0.23 -29.88 -8.98
C THR A 201 -0.78 -29.47 -10.04
N GLU A 202 -2.02 -29.17 -9.68
CA GLU A 202 -3.05 -28.73 -10.64
C GLU A 202 -2.73 -27.34 -11.20
N THR A 203 -2.47 -26.37 -10.31
CA THR A 203 -2.10 -24.99 -10.69
C THR A 203 -0.89 -24.96 -11.62
N ILE A 204 0.16 -25.72 -11.29
CA ILE A 204 1.38 -25.78 -12.12
C ILE A 204 1.09 -26.48 -13.44
N SER A 205 0.24 -27.51 -13.47
CA SER A 205 -0.16 -28.18 -14.71
C SER A 205 -0.91 -27.24 -15.66
N ILE A 206 -1.81 -26.40 -15.13
CA ILE A 206 -2.50 -25.36 -15.90
C ILE A 206 -1.50 -24.35 -16.44
N PHE A 207 -0.61 -23.82 -15.59
CA PHE A 207 0.43 -22.88 -15.99
C PHE A 207 1.35 -23.46 -17.10
N LEU A 208 1.80 -24.71 -16.97
CA LEU A 208 2.63 -25.38 -17.98
C LEU A 208 1.88 -25.61 -19.31
N LYS A 209 0.55 -25.76 -19.28
CA LYS A 209 -0.28 -25.83 -20.48
C LYS A 209 -0.37 -24.45 -21.14
N GLU A 210 -0.66 -23.40 -20.36
CA GLU A 210 -0.69 -22.01 -20.84
C GLU A 210 0.66 -21.59 -21.43
N LEU A 211 1.79 -21.97 -20.79
CA LEU A 211 3.14 -21.74 -21.32
C LEU A 211 3.34 -22.37 -22.71
N LYS A 212 2.82 -23.58 -22.92
CA LYS A 212 2.86 -24.24 -24.25
C LYS A 212 1.98 -23.51 -25.26
N ASP A 213 0.83 -23.01 -24.84
CA ASP A 213 -0.06 -22.25 -25.70
C ASP A 213 0.54 -20.90 -26.10
N LEU A 214 1.18 -20.18 -25.15
CA LEU A 214 1.97 -18.98 -25.45
C LEU A 214 3.01 -19.26 -26.53
N GLY A 215 3.78 -20.35 -26.39
CA GLY A 215 4.76 -20.76 -27.39
C GLY A 215 4.16 -21.02 -28.78
N LYS A 216 2.92 -21.54 -28.87
CA LYS A 216 2.21 -21.70 -30.15
C LYS A 216 1.81 -20.35 -30.75
N TYR A 217 1.31 -19.41 -29.95
CA TYR A 217 0.93 -18.09 -30.44
C TYR A 217 2.14 -17.27 -30.89
N VAL A 218 3.22 -17.29 -30.11
CA VAL A 218 4.50 -16.67 -30.49
C VAL A 218 5.00 -17.23 -31.82
N ARG A 219 4.99 -18.56 -32.00
CA ARG A 219 5.35 -19.17 -33.30
C ARG A 219 4.43 -18.76 -34.43
N GLY A 220 3.12 -18.70 -34.18
CA GLY A 220 2.13 -18.34 -35.19
C GLY A 220 2.22 -16.88 -35.65
N ILE A 221 2.54 -15.97 -34.71
CA ILE A 221 2.47 -14.52 -34.91
C ILE A 221 3.85 -13.92 -35.20
N LEU A 222 4.87 -14.28 -34.41
CA LEU A 222 6.23 -13.77 -34.54
C LEU A 222 7.12 -14.66 -35.41
N HIS A 223 6.64 -15.85 -35.81
CA HIS A 223 7.43 -16.83 -36.59
C HIS A 223 8.70 -17.32 -35.90
N GLU A 224 8.71 -17.29 -34.56
CA GLU A 224 9.83 -17.69 -33.72
C GLU A 224 9.46 -18.80 -32.74
N ASP A 225 10.44 -19.60 -32.34
CA ASP A 225 10.24 -20.67 -31.36
C ASP A 225 10.57 -20.19 -29.94
N PHE A 226 9.55 -20.00 -29.11
CA PHE A 226 9.78 -19.82 -27.67
C PHE A 226 10.07 -21.16 -27.00
N LYS A 227 11.34 -21.38 -26.63
CA LYS A 227 11.82 -22.57 -25.92
C LYS A 227 12.60 -22.12 -24.69
N PRO A 228 11.94 -21.96 -23.54
CA PRO A 228 12.63 -21.59 -22.31
C PRO A 228 13.72 -22.60 -21.96
N ASP A 229 14.87 -22.11 -21.55
CA ASP A 229 15.93 -22.86 -20.90
C ASP A 229 15.39 -23.45 -19.59
N THR A 230 15.55 -24.77 -19.43
CA THR A 230 14.96 -25.54 -18.34
C THR A 230 15.63 -25.30 -17.00
N ASP A 231 16.85 -24.74 -16.99
CA ASP A 231 17.68 -24.60 -15.79
C ASP A 231 17.91 -23.12 -15.39
N LYS A 232 17.33 -22.17 -16.14
CA LYS A 232 17.37 -20.73 -15.82
C LYS A 232 16.03 -20.24 -15.26
N SER A 233 16.06 -19.06 -14.64
CA SER A 233 14.85 -18.38 -14.14
C SER A 233 13.78 -18.31 -15.24
N LEU A 234 12.65 -18.98 -15.00
CA LEU A 234 11.54 -19.00 -15.95
C LEU A 234 10.86 -17.63 -16.01
N ARG A 235 10.68 -16.96 -14.86
CA ARG A 235 10.11 -15.63 -14.81
C ARG A 235 10.92 -14.64 -15.65
N ASN A 236 12.25 -14.62 -15.52
CA ASN A 236 13.09 -13.73 -16.32
C ASN A 236 12.91 -13.96 -17.83
N GLN A 237 12.87 -15.22 -18.27
CA GLN A 237 12.65 -15.57 -19.67
C GLN A 237 11.26 -15.14 -20.19
N LEU A 238 10.24 -15.15 -19.32
CA LEU A 238 8.90 -14.64 -19.65
C LEU A 238 8.87 -13.11 -19.75
N TYR A 239 9.63 -12.39 -18.91
CA TYR A 239 9.81 -10.93 -19.04
C TYR A 239 10.48 -10.59 -20.38
N LEU A 240 11.55 -11.30 -20.74
CA LEU A 240 12.24 -11.13 -22.03
C LEU A 240 11.31 -11.44 -23.22
N MET A 241 10.44 -12.45 -23.10
CA MET A 241 9.45 -12.76 -24.15
C MET A 241 8.37 -11.66 -24.26
N ALA A 242 7.81 -11.20 -23.16
CA ALA A 242 6.84 -10.10 -23.18
C ALA A 242 7.45 -8.82 -23.76
N ASP A 243 8.68 -8.48 -23.40
CA ASP A 243 9.41 -7.36 -23.98
C ASP A 243 9.69 -7.54 -25.49
N HIS A 244 9.97 -8.77 -25.94
CA HIS A 244 10.10 -9.07 -27.37
C HIS A 244 8.76 -8.87 -28.11
N VAL A 245 7.65 -9.29 -27.50
CA VAL A 245 6.30 -9.04 -28.05
C VAL A 245 5.98 -7.55 -28.10
N ALA A 246 6.39 -6.77 -27.11
CA ALA A 246 6.23 -5.31 -27.13
C ALA A 246 6.86 -4.68 -28.38
N GLN A 247 8.01 -5.20 -28.80
CA GLN A 247 8.79 -4.73 -29.94
C GLN A 247 8.31 -5.26 -31.29
N MET A 248 7.20 -6.01 -31.35
CA MET A 248 6.77 -6.68 -32.59
C MET A 248 6.29 -5.74 -33.71
N CYS A 249 6.05 -4.45 -33.40
CA CYS A 249 5.64 -3.46 -34.37
C CYS A 249 6.85 -2.67 -34.90
N ASP A 250 7.05 -2.69 -36.21
CA ASP A 250 8.02 -1.82 -36.88
C ASP A 250 7.54 -0.35 -36.87
N GLU A 251 8.48 0.60 -36.81
CA GLU A 251 8.21 2.05 -36.88
C GLU A 251 7.36 2.46 -38.09
N LYS A 252 7.66 1.88 -39.27
CA LYS A 252 6.96 2.18 -40.53
C LYS A 252 5.48 1.78 -40.52
N ASP A 253 5.09 0.86 -39.64
CA ASP A 253 3.74 0.32 -39.51
C ASP A 253 2.96 0.99 -38.36
N ALA A 254 3.63 1.86 -37.60
CA ALA A 254 3.12 2.50 -36.40
C ALA A 254 2.56 3.90 -36.66
N ASN A 255 1.58 4.32 -35.86
CA ASN A 255 1.10 5.70 -35.78
C ASN A 255 1.16 6.28 -34.36
N ALA A 256 1.50 5.45 -33.38
CA ALA A 256 1.58 5.80 -31.97
C ALA A 256 2.70 5.01 -31.28
N VAL A 257 3.01 5.42 -30.06
CA VAL A 257 3.90 4.74 -29.12
C VAL A 257 3.23 4.59 -27.77
N ASP A 258 3.63 3.60 -26.99
CA ASP A 258 3.23 3.52 -25.59
C ASP A 258 4.21 2.69 -24.73
N TYR A 259 4.02 2.73 -23.41
CA TYR A 259 4.66 1.81 -22.48
C TYR A 259 3.81 0.53 -22.43
N SER A 260 4.35 -0.56 -22.96
CA SER A 260 3.57 -1.77 -23.26
C SER A 260 2.80 -2.38 -22.08
N PRO A 261 3.26 -2.32 -20.81
CA PRO A 261 2.44 -2.72 -19.66
C PRO A 261 1.06 -2.08 -19.57
N ASN A 262 0.88 -0.84 -20.06
CA ASN A 262 -0.46 -0.24 -20.15
C ASN A 262 -1.42 -1.08 -21.01
N LEU A 263 -0.90 -1.76 -22.04
CA LEU A 263 -1.70 -2.65 -22.90
C LEU A 263 -2.20 -3.88 -22.15
N ALA A 264 -1.49 -4.35 -21.12
CA ALA A 264 -1.90 -5.50 -20.32
C ALA A 264 -2.92 -5.13 -19.23
N LEU A 265 -2.85 -3.91 -18.70
CA LEU A 265 -3.69 -3.44 -17.59
C LEU A 265 -5.08 -2.97 -18.05
N ILE A 266 -5.19 -2.46 -19.28
CA ILE A 266 -6.46 -1.96 -19.81
C ILE A 266 -7.28 -3.13 -20.39
N ALA A 267 -8.51 -3.34 -19.92
CA ALA A 267 -9.33 -4.47 -20.33
C ALA A 267 -9.74 -4.43 -21.82
N ASN A 268 -10.36 -3.34 -22.27
CA ASN A 268 -10.87 -3.23 -23.64
C ASN A 268 -9.89 -2.50 -24.56
N LEU A 269 -9.87 -2.88 -25.85
CA LEU A 269 -9.02 -2.24 -26.85
C LEU A 269 -9.41 -0.76 -27.06
N GLU A 270 -10.70 -0.44 -26.96
CA GLU A 270 -11.23 0.92 -27.14
C GLU A 270 -10.79 1.87 -26.02
N ASP A 271 -10.47 1.34 -24.84
CA ASP A 271 -10.02 2.11 -23.70
C ASP A 271 -8.51 2.39 -23.75
N CYS A 272 -7.76 1.69 -24.63
CA CYS A 272 -6.35 1.97 -24.85
C CYS A 272 -6.17 3.34 -25.50
N ARG A 273 -5.29 4.15 -24.91
CA ARG A 273 -5.01 5.52 -25.36
C ARG A 273 -3.55 5.70 -25.80
N PRO A 274 -3.08 4.97 -26.84
CA PRO A 274 -1.70 5.04 -27.28
C PRO A 274 -1.36 6.45 -27.78
N ARG A 275 -0.11 6.86 -27.58
CA ARG A 275 0.32 8.26 -27.68
C ARG A 275 0.84 8.54 -29.07
N LYS A 276 0.30 9.55 -29.75
CA LYS A 276 0.57 9.77 -31.18
C LYS A 276 2.04 10.06 -31.43
N LEU A 277 2.61 9.47 -32.49
CA LEU A 277 4.02 9.71 -32.87
C LEU A 277 4.33 11.21 -33.05
N SER A 278 3.37 11.96 -33.58
CA SER A 278 3.51 13.41 -33.80
C SER A 278 3.79 14.21 -32.51
N TRP A 279 3.38 13.69 -31.35
CA TRP A 279 3.62 14.35 -30.06
C TRP A 279 5.11 14.29 -29.66
N TYR A 280 5.83 13.27 -30.11
CA TYR A 280 7.24 13.01 -29.79
C TYR A 280 8.21 13.40 -30.91
N GLU A 281 7.75 14.13 -31.94
CA GLU A 281 8.60 14.55 -33.06
C GLU A 281 9.75 15.47 -32.64
N LYS A 282 9.56 16.22 -31.54
CA LYS A 282 10.54 17.17 -31.01
C LYS A 282 10.54 17.15 -29.50
N VAL A 283 11.69 17.50 -28.94
CA VAL A 283 11.89 17.75 -27.53
C VAL A 283 11.70 19.24 -27.24
N VAL A 284 10.96 19.56 -26.20
CA VAL A 284 10.94 20.88 -25.56
C VAL A 284 11.54 20.76 -24.15
N GLU A 285 12.07 21.86 -23.62
CA GLU A 285 12.56 21.90 -22.24
C GLU A 285 11.52 22.60 -21.35
N LEU A 286 11.08 21.91 -20.30
CA LEU A 286 10.18 22.45 -19.28
C LEU A 286 10.96 22.74 -17.99
N PRO A 287 10.57 23.75 -17.19
CA PRO A 287 11.17 23.97 -15.88
C PRO A 287 10.84 22.80 -14.93
N PHE A 288 11.83 22.36 -14.16
CA PHE A 288 11.66 21.33 -13.14
C PHE A 288 12.59 21.63 -11.96
N GLU A 289 12.03 22.12 -10.85
CA GLU A 289 12.76 22.72 -9.73
C GLU A 289 13.77 23.77 -10.23
N ASP A 290 15.06 23.57 -9.99
CA ASP A 290 16.16 24.42 -10.45
C ASP A 290 16.87 23.88 -11.71
N ILE A 291 16.31 22.85 -12.37
CA ILE A 291 16.72 22.37 -13.69
C ILE A 291 15.67 22.61 -14.77
N LYS A 292 15.99 22.12 -15.96
CA LYS A 292 15.02 21.85 -17.01
C LYS A 292 14.98 20.37 -17.28
N ILE A 293 13.81 19.86 -17.62
CA ILE A 293 13.59 18.48 -18.04
C ILE A 293 13.05 18.43 -19.46
N ALA A 294 13.50 17.44 -20.23
CA ALA A 294 13.01 17.21 -21.59
C ALA A 294 11.56 16.72 -21.55
N ALA A 295 10.71 17.20 -22.46
CA ALA A 295 9.33 16.77 -22.62
C ALA A 295 8.99 16.69 -24.12
N PRO A 296 7.98 15.90 -24.51
CA PRO A 296 7.55 15.86 -25.91
C PRO A 296 6.89 17.18 -26.29
N VAL A 297 7.01 17.59 -27.56
CA VAL A 297 6.36 18.83 -28.04
C VAL A 297 4.83 18.80 -27.87
N GLY A 298 4.23 17.61 -27.93
CA GLY A 298 2.81 17.37 -27.66
C GLY A 298 2.49 17.04 -26.19
N PHE A 299 3.27 17.55 -25.22
CA PHE A 299 3.06 17.27 -23.79
C PHE A 299 1.66 17.63 -23.30
N HIS A 300 1.02 18.66 -23.88
CA HIS A 300 -0.33 19.05 -23.50
C HIS A 300 -1.33 17.95 -23.89
N GLU A 301 -1.26 17.47 -25.14
CA GLU A 301 -2.10 16.38 -25.62
C GLU A 301 -1.85 15.08 -24.86
N GLU A 302 -0.61 14.78 -24.49
CA GLU A 302 -0.27 13.64 -23.65
C GLU A 302 -0.91 13.74 -22.25
N LEU A 303 -0.80 14.90 -21.58
CA LEU A 303 -1.41 15.10 -20.28
C LEU A 303 -2.95 15.06 -20.33
N VAL A 304 -3.57 15.60 -21.39
CA VAL A 304 -5.02 15.46 -21.61
C VAL A 304 -5.40 14.00 -21.84
N ASN A 305 -4.57 13.25 -22.58
CA ASN A 305 -4.80 11.84 -22.86
C ASN A 305 -4.77 10.98 -21.57
N GLN A 306 -3.83 11.27 -20.66
CA GLN A 306 -3.65 10.56 -19.39
C GLN A 306 -4.62 11.02 -18.29
N TYR A 307 -4.81 12.33 -18.11
CA TYR A 307 -5.47 12.93 -16.94
C TYR A 307 -6.72 13.76 -17.28
N SER A 308 -7.15 13.79 -18.54
CA SER A 308 -8.26 14.64 -19.04
C SER A 308 -7.97 16.15 -19.00
N GLU A 309 -8.83 16.98 -19.59
CA GLU A 309 -8.61 18.45 -19.71
C GLU A 309 -8.41 19.19 -18.38
N GLY A 310 -8.86 18.59 -17.26
CA GLY A 310 -8.76 19.15 -15.91
C GLY A 310 -7.42 18.94 -15.20
N TYR A 311 -6.40 18.38 -15.85
CA TYR A 311 -5.14 17.93 -15.21
C TYR A 311 -4.38 19.01 -14.41
N LEU A 312 -4.60 20.29 -14.73
CA LEU A 312 -4.00 21.40 -13.98
C LEU A 312 -4.57 21.57 -12.57
N LYS A 313 -5.77 21.06 -12.30
CA LYS A 313 -6.39 21.12 -10.98
C LYS A 313 -6.04 19.87 -10.18
N PRO A 314 -5.40 20.00 -9.00
CA PRO A 314 -5.25 18.88 -8.09
C PRO A 314 -6.61 18.29 -7.70
N ILE A 315 -6.69 16.96 -7.71
CA ILE A 315 -7.84 16.20 -7.20
C ILE A 315 -7.31 15.20 -6.17
N ARG A 316 -8.03 15.02 -5.06
CA ARG A 316 -7.75 13.94 -4.11
C ARG A 316 -8.37 12.67 -4.68
N TYR A 317 -7.55 11.64 -4.87
CA TYR A 317 -7.94 10.38 -5.47
C TYR A 317 -7.12 9.25 -4.86
N ALA A 318 -7.45 7.99 -5.18
CA ALA A 318 -6.65 6.86 -4.77
C ALA A 318 -5.20 6.97 -5.29
N SER A 319 -4.24 6.57 -4.46
CA SER A 319 -2.82 6.51 -4.82
C SER A 319 -2.48 5.11 -5.32
N ALA A 320 -1.61 5.03 -6.34
CA ALA A 320 -1.01 3.77 -6.76
C ALA A 320 0.23 3.38 -5.92
N HIS A 321 0.73 4.31 -5.10
CA HIS A 321 1.93 4.16 -4.27
C HIS A 321 1.64 4.41 -2.79
N ASP A 322 2.38 3.72 -1.93
CA ASP A 322 2.35 3.97 -0.48
C ASP A 322 3.08 5.28 -0.16
N TYR A 323 2.42 6.18 0.57
CA TYR A 323 3.05 7.42 1.06
C TYR A 323 3.28 7.39 2.58
N PRO A 324 4.45 7.84 3.08
CA PRO A 324 5.65 8.14 2.30
C PRO A 324 6.36 6.86 1.83
N PHE A 325 6.98 6.89 0.65
CA PHE A 325 7.67 5.73 0.05
C PHE A 325 8.71 5.08 0.97
N PHE A 326 9.38 5.90 1.78
CA PHE A 326 10.48 5.48 2.63
C PHE A 326 10.03 4.84 3.96
N ARG A 327 8.72 4.62 4.18
CA ARG A 327 8.21 4.02 5.43
C ARG A 327 8.91 2.70 5.76
N SER A 328 9.04 1.82 4.76
CA SER A 328 9.72 0.52 4.92
C SER A 328 11.22 0.68 5.13
N GLU A 329 11.84 1.68 4.51
CA GLU A 329 13.27 1.96 4.63
C GLU A 329 13.65 2.49 6.02
N ILE A 330 12.85 3.40 6.60
CA ILE A 330 13.01 3.85 7.98
C ILE A 330 12.99 2.67 8.94
N GLN A 331 12.04 1.75 8.73
CA GLN A 331 11.88 0.57 9.56
C GLN A 331 13.10 -0.37 9.52
N VAL A 332 13.71 -0.54 8.35
CA VAL A 332 14.97 -1.29 8.20
C VAL A 332 16.11 -0.57 8.92
N LEU A 333 16.25 0.75 8.74
CA LEU A 333 17.37 1.53 9.25
C LEU A 333 17.34 1.74 10.77
N ILE A 334 16.15 1.87 11.36
CA ILE A 334 15.98 1.89 12.82
C ILE A 334 16.24 0.50 13.42
N GLY A 335 15.98 -0.58 12.68
CA GLY A 335 16.21 -1.95 13.15
C GLY A 335 15.25 -2.40 14.26
N GLY A 336 14.15 -1.67 14.45
CA GLY A 336 13.15 -1.88 15.50
C GLY A 336 11.73 -1.61 14.99
N ASP A 337 10.78 -1.57 15.92
CA ASP A 337 9.43 -1.09 15.61
C ASP A 337 9.46 0.43 15.42
N THR A 338 8.85 0.91 14.34
CA THR A 338 8.68 2.34 14.05
C THR A 338 7.49 2.95 14.78
N GLY A 339 6.80 2.21 15.64
CA GLY A 339 5.51 2.59 16.23
C GLY A 339 4.33 2.24 15.33
N ASP A 340 4.60 1.61 14.18
CA ASP A 340 3.60 1.19 13.19
C ASP A 340 3.35 -0.32 13.20
N ARG A 341 4.17 -1.12 13.91
CA ARG A 341 4.03 -2.58 13.91
C ARG A 341 3.20 -3.06 15.09
N TYR A 342 2.01 -3.57 14.79
CA TYR A 342 1.32 -4.51 15.66
C TYR A 342 1.11 -5.80 14.87
N VAL A 343 1.30 -6.95 15.52
CA VAL A 343 1.11 -8.27 14.91
C VAL A 343 0.00 -8.98 15.68
N ASP A 344 -1.10 -9.29 14.99
CA ASP A 344 -2.21 -10.07 15.55
C ASP A 344 -1.71 -11.46 15.98
N SER A 345 -2.25 -12.03 17.06
CA SER A 345 -1.94 -13.42 17.42
C SER A 345 -2.70 -14.40 16.52
N PRO A 346 -2.20 -15.64 16.33
CA PRO A 346 -2.94 -16.66 15.57
C PRO A 346 -4.36 -16.92 16.11
N GLY A 347 -4.57 -16.77 17.42
CA GLY A 347 -5.89 -16.91 18.04
C GLY A 347 -6.84 -15.75 17.73
N GLU A 348 -6.32 -14.51 17.69
CA GLU A 348 -7.08 -13.33 17.23
C GLU A 348 -7.52 -13.51 15.79
N TRP A 349 -6.59 -13.95 14.93
CA TRP A 349 -6.85 -14.16 13.51
C TRP A 349 -7.94 -15.22 13.28
N TYR A 350 -7.88 -16.34 14.01
CA TYR A 350 -8.87 -17.40 13.91
C TYR A 350 -10.30 -16.92 14.21
N PHE A 351 -10.51 -16.20 15.32
CA PHE A 351 -11.85 -15.70 15.64
C PHE A 351 -12.29 -14.55 14.73
N ALA A 352 -11.37 -13.67 14.33
CA ALA A 352 -11.67 -12.59 13.39
C ALA A 352 -12.17 -13.15 12.05
N GLU A 353 -11.47 -14.12 11.47
CA GLU A 353 -11.82 -14.76 10.19
C GLU A 353 -13.20 -15.44 10.26
N LEU A 354 -13.49 -16.16 11.34
CA LEU A 354 -14.81 -16.76 11.56
C LEU A 354 -15.94 -15.72 11.64
N LEU A 355 -15.71 -14.61 12.35
CA LEU A 355 -16.70 -13.54 12.51
C LEU A 355 -16.84 -12.69 11.25
N ASP A 356 -15.77 -12.50 10.46
CA ASP A 356 -15.82 -11.83 9.16
C ASP A 356 -16.61 -12.66 8.15
N THR A 357 -16.47 -13.99 8.18
CA THR A 357 -17.29 -14.90 7.36
C THR A 357 -18.80 -14.73 7.65
N LEU A 358 -19.19 -14.52 8.91
CA LEU A 358 -20.58 -14.23 9.26
C LEU A 358 -21.02 -12.86 8.71
N ALA A 359 -20.17 -11.85 8.77
CA ALA A 359 -20.48 -10.52 8.24
C ALA A 359 -20.70 -10.55 6.72
N GLU A 360 -19.85 -11.26 5.99
CA GLU A 360 -19.99 -11.47 4.53
C GLU A 360 -21.27 -12.24 4.18
N ALA A 361 -21.63 -13.24 4.98
CA ALA A 361 -22.88 -13.98 4.81
C ALA A 361 -24.11 -13.07 5.05
N ILE A 362 -24.06 -12.17 6.03
CA ILE A 362 -25.12 -11.17 6.25
C ILE A 362 -25.23 -10.23 5.05
N GLU A 363 -24.11 -9.73 4.51
CA GLU A 363 -24.12 -8.90 3.29
C GLU A 363 -24.67 -9.66 2.08
N THR A 364 -24.43 -10.97 1.99
CA THR A 364 -25.03 -11.83 0.97
C THR A 364 -26.56 -11.90 1.12
N VAL A 365 -27.08 -12.01 2.34
CA VAL A 365 -28.53 -11.94 2.64
C VAL A 365 -29.09 -10.58 2.24
N ARG A 366 -28.37 -9.49 2.53
CA ARG A 366 -28.78 -8.13 2.12
C ARG A 366 -28.84 -7.99 0.60
N GLY A 367 -27.91 -8.60 -0.11
CA GLY A 367 -27.92 -8.71 -1.57
C GLY A 367 -29.17 -9.42 -2.10
N TYR A 368 -29.50 -10.60 -1.57
CA TYR A 368 -30.69 -11.35 -1.97
C TYR A 368 -32.01 -10.63 -1.63
N THR A 369 -32.02 -9.81 -0.59
CA THR A 369 -33.22 -9.10 -0.13
C THR A 369 -33.36 -7.69 -0.71
N GLY A 370 -32.36 -7.21 -1.46
CA GLY A 370 -32.33 -5.86 -2.02
C GLY A 370 -32.15 -4.75 -0.99
N THR A 371 -31.56 -5.07 0.18
CA THR A 371 -31.38 -4.17 1.33
C THR A 371 -29.92 -3.76 1.57
N THR A 372 -29.04 -4.01 0.59
CA THR A 372 -27.67 -3.51 0.59
C THR A 372 -27.70 -1.98 0.57
N ASP A 373 -26.95 -1.33 1.47
CA ASP A 373 -26.85 0.12 1.48
C ASP A 373 -26.15 0.61 0.20
N ALA A 374 -26.77 1.56 -0.50
CA ALA A 374 -26.21 2.17 -1.70
C ALA A 374 -24.86 2.86 -1.43
N ASP A 375 -24.55 3.21 -0.17
CA ASP A 375 -23.28 3.84 0.21
C ASP A 375 -22.07 2.86 0.21
N MET A 376 -22.31 1.55 0.28
CA MET A 376 -21.27 0.51 0.24
C MET A 376 -20.81 0.13 -1.19
N LEU A 377 -21.52 0.58 -2.24
CA LEU A 377 -21.16 0.33 -3.64
C LEU A 377 -20.19 1.36 -4.23
N SER A 378 -19.55 2.17 -3.40
CA SER A 378 -18.50 3.11 -3.81
C SER A 378 -17.15 2.42 -4.08
N TYR A 379 -17.16 1.35 -4.87
CA TYR A 379 -16.01 1.04 -5.71
C TYR A 379 -16.11 1.94 -6.94
N GLU A 380 -15.25 2.95 -6.96
CA GLU A 380 -15.12 3.95 -8.01
C GLU A 380 -14.95 3.28 -9.39
N THR A 381 -16.01 3.31 -10.18
CA THR A 381 -15.87 3.13 -11.64
C THR A 381 -15.51 4.48 -12.27
N PRO A 382 -14.71 4.52 -13.35
CA PRO A 382 -14.12 5.78 -13.87
C PRO A 382 -15.08 6.76 -14.55
N ASN A 383 -16.38 6.64 -14.31
CA ASN A 383 -17.38 7.54 -14.86
C ASN A 383 -18.29 7.99 -13.72
N ASN A 384 -18.25 9.28 -13.40
CA ASN A 384 -19.24 10.00 -12.58
C ASN A 384 -20.64 9.89 -13.22
N ILE A 385 -21.21 8.70 -13.24
CA ILE A 385 -22.64 8.49 -13.33
C ILE A 385 -23.11 8.74 -11.90
N GLU A 386 -23.90 9.79 -11.69
CA GLU A 386 -24.75 9.87 -10.51
C GLU A 386 -25.56 8.56 -10.49
N VAL A 387 -25.18 7.61 -9.65
CA VAL A 387 -26.02 6.46 -9.35
C VAL A 387 -27.18 7.08 -8.58
N GLU A 388 -28.29 7.35 -9.29
CA GLU A 388 -29.55 7.67 -8.65
C GLU A 388 -29.79 6.65 -7.54
N LYS A 389 -30.18 7.14 -6.35
CA LYS A 389 -30.62 6.32 -5.21
C LYS A 389 -31.82 5.47 -5.62
N GLY A 390 -31.56 4.37 -6.31
CA GLY A 390 -32.54 3.41 -6.79
C GLY A 390 -32.40 2.14 -5.99
N LEU A 391 -33.42 1.80 -5.21
CA LEU A 391 -33.68 0.42 -4.78
C LEU A 391 -33.51 -0.50 -6.00
N SER A 392 -32.78 -1.61 -5.85
CA SER A 392 -32.72 -2.65 -6.88
C SER A 392 -34.13 -2.95 -7.40
N GLU A 393 -34.33 -2.87 -8.72
CA GLU A 393 -35.60 -3.24 -9.37
C GLU A 393 -35.81 -4.77 -9.39
N GLN A 394 -34.86 -5.55 -8.88
CA GLN A 394 -34.97 -7.01 -8.83
C GLN A 394 -35.81 -7.47 -7.62
N PRO A 395 -36.70 -8.46 -7.80
CA PRO A 395 -37.48 -9.02 -6.70
C PRO A 395 -36.58 -9.78 -5.71
N ALA A 396 -36.91 -9.70 -4.42
CA ALA A 396 -36.14 -10.36 -3.37
C ALA A 396 -36.15 -11.90 -3.52
N GLU A 397 -34.98 -12.51 -3.39
CA GLU A 397 -34.76 -13.97 -3.45
C GLU A 397 -34.86 -14.58 -2.04
N ILE A 398 -36.06 -14.50 -1.45
CA ILE A 398 -36.31 -14.85 -0.02
C ILE A 398 -35.87 -16.29 0.33
N GLU A 399 -36.07 -17.26 -0.55
CA GLU A 399 -35.69 -18.66 -0.28
C GLU A 399 -34.16 -18.83 -0.16
N LEU A 400 -33.39 -18.12 -0.98
CA LEU A 400 -31.93 -18.12 -0.89
C LEU A 400 -31.46 -17.36 0.35
N ALA A 401 -32.10 -16.24 0.68
CA ALA A 401 -31.83 -15.51 1.92
C ALA A 401 -32.07 -16.38 3.17
N LEU A 402 -33.20 -17.09 3.26
CA LEU A 402 -33.53 -17.99 4.37
C LEU A 402 -32.50 -19.12 4.54
N ASN A 403 -32.03 -19.70 3.43
CA ASN A 403 -30.99 -20.74 3.46
C ASN A 403 -29.67 -20.20 4.03
N VAL A 404 -29.26 -19.00 3.62
CA VAL A 404 -28.03 -18.37 4.14
C VAL A 404 -28.20 -18.00 5.62
N ILE A 405 -29.36 -17.48 6.03
CA ILE A 405 -29.65 -17.16 7.44
C ILE A 405 -29.61 -18.40 8.33
N ALA A 406 -30.16 -19.52 7.88
CA ALA A 406 -30.06 -20.78 8.61
C ALA A 406 -28.59 -21.19 8.81
N GLN A 407 -27.75 -21.04 7.78
CA GLN A 407 -26.32 -21.31 7.89
C GLN A 407 -25.61 -20.33 8.84
N ILE A 408 -25.97 -19.04 8.82
CA ILE A 408 -25.46 -18.03 9.76
C ILE A 408 -25.78 -18.47 11.20
N GLN A 409 -27.01 -18.91 11.46
CA GLN A 409 -27.45 -19.38 12.77
C GLN A 409 -26.63 -20.57 13.26
N GLU A 410 -26.43 -21.59 12.42
CA GLU A 410 -25.64 -22.78 12.76
C GLU A 410 -24.18 -22.40 13.07
N ASN A 411 -23.57 -21.60 12.19
CA ASN A 411 -22.18 -21.16 12.34
C ASN A 411 -22.00 -20.29 13.60
N ALA A 412 -22.96 -19.41 13.91
CA ALA A 412 -22.92 -18.58 15.11
C ALA A 412 -22.94 -19.42 16.39
N VAL A 413 -23.75 -20.49 16.42
CA VAL A 413 -23.79 -21.44 17.54
C VAL A 413 -22.45 -22.18 17.67
N GLU A 414 -21.85 -22.62 16.56
CA GLU A 414 -20.52 -23.25 16.57
C GLU A 414 -19.42 -22.30 17.10
N ILE A 415 -19.44 -21.04 16.67
CA ILE A 415 -18.53 -19.99 17.16
C ILE A 415 -18.74 -19.75 18.65
N GLY A 416 -20.00 -19.67 19.12
CA GLY A 416 -20.33 -19.55 20.53
C GLY A 416 -19.74 -20.68 21.38
N ASN A 417 -19.89 -21.93 20.92
CA ASN A 417 -19.31 -23.11 21.56
C ASN A 417 -17.76 -23.06 21.57
N ALA A 418 -17.15 -22.56 20.50
CA ALA A 418 -15.70 -22.41 20.41
C ALA A 418 -15.18 -21.34 21.40
N ILE A 419 -15.86 -20.20 21.50
CA ILE A 419 -15.57 -19.13 22.47
C ILE A 419 -15.68 -19.68 23.90
N GLU A 420 -16.77 -20.39 24.21
CA GLU A 420 -17.00 -20.97 25.53
C GLU A 420 -15.88 -21.93 25.93
N LYS A 421 -15.46 -22.79 25.00
CA LYS A 421 -14.35 -23.73 25.21
C LYS A 421 -13.00 -23.03 25.38
N ALA A 422 -12.78 -21.92 24.67
CA ALA A 422 -11.50 -21.20 24.68
C ALA A 422 -11.29 -20.38 25.96
N PHE A 423 -12.35 -19.73 26.49
CA PHE A 423 -12.22 -18.79 27.60
C PHE A 423 -12.80 -19.33 28.92
N ARG A 424 -14.10 -19.66 28.95
CA ARG A 424 -14.87 -20.24 30.08
C ARG A 424 -16.38 -20.19 29.80
N GLU A 425 -17.12 -21.08 30.46
CA GLU A 425 -18.59 -21.05 30.55
C GLU A 425 -19.06 -19.68 31.08
N LYS A 426 -19.94 -19.01 30.33
CA LYS A 426 -20.50 -17.65 30.58
C LYS A 426 -19.56 -16.46 30.37
N ALA A 427 -18.56 -16.56 29.49
CA ALA A 427 -17.84 -15.36 29.06
C ALA A 427 -18.82 -14.32 28.44
N PRO A 428 -18.68 -13.01 28.73
CA PRO A 428 -19.42 -11.93 28.08
C PRO A 428 -19.63 -12.10 26.57
N ALA A 429 -18.59 -12.52 25.84
CA ALA A 429 -18.66 -12.80 24.40
C ALA A 429 -19.73 -13.84 24.03
N VAL A 430 -19.93 -14.88 24.85
CA VAL A 430 -20.97 -15.91 24.62
C VAL A 430 -22.37 -15.28 24.68
N ARG A 431 -22.60 -14.35 25.60
CA ARG A 431 -23.90 -13.65 25.71
C ARG A 431 -24.16 -12.74 24.51
N CYS A 432 -23.11 -12.11 23.96
CA CYS A 432 -23.22 -11.35 22.72
C CYS A 432 -23.58 -12.26 21.54
N VAL A 433 -23.00 -13.46 21.47
CA VAL A 433 -23.35 -14.45 20.45
C VAL A 433 -24.78 -14.95 20.63
N GLU A 434 -25.23 -15.19 21.86
CA GLU A 434 -26.61 -15.57 22.16
C GLU A 434 -27.59 -14.49 21.66
N LYS A 435 -27.31 -13.21 21.94
CA LYS A 435 -28.10 -12.09 21.43
C LYS A 435 -28.09 -12.02 19.90
N PHE A 436 -26.91 -12.10 19.28
CA PHE A 436 -26.80 -12.14 17.82
C PHE A 436 -27.63 -13.28 17.21
N CYS A 437 -27.60 -14.47 17.81
CA CYS A 437 -28.44 -15.61 17.43
C CYS A 437 -29.94 -15.32 17.58
N GLU A 438 -30.36 -14.62 18.63
CA GLU A 438 -31.76 -14.20 18.80
C GLU A 438 -32.20 -13.23 17.69
N ASP A 439 -31.35 -12.27 17.33
CA ASP A 439 -31.64 -11.28 16.29
C ASP A 439 -31.66 -11.93 14.89
N VAL A 440 -30.71 -12.84 14.60
CA VAL A 440 -30.70 -13.66 13.36
C VAL A 440 -31.97 -14.52 13.25
N PHE A 441 -32.42 -15.13 14.35
CA PHE A 441 -33.68 -15.87 14.38
C PHE A 441 -34.90 -14.95 14.17
N GLY A 442 -34.88 -13.73 14.71
CA GLY A 442 -35.89 -12.70 14.44
C GLY A 442 -35.99 -12.38 12.96
N ILE A 443 -34.84 -12.17 12.30
CA ILE A 443 -34.71 -11.95 10.86
C ILE A 443 -35.29 -13.12 10.06
N TYR A 444 -34.96 -14.36 10.43
CA TYR A 444 -35.49 -15.56 9.77
C TYR A 444 -37.02 -15.57 9.80
N ASN A 445 -37.63 -15.40 10.98
CA ASN A 445 -39.09 -15.41 11.12
C ASN A 445 -39.77 -14.27 10.36
N TYR A 446 -39.14 -13.10 10.33
CA TYR A 446 -39.64 -11.96 9.55
C TYR A 446 -39.68 -12.29 8.05
N LEU A 447 -38.60 -12.83 7.49
CA LEU A 447 -38.55 -13.21 6.08
C LEU A 447 -39.49 -14.36 5.73
N GLU A 448 -39.61 -15.35 6.62
CA GLU A 448 -40.51 -16.50 6.43
C GLU A 448 -41.99 -16.08 6.43
N SER A 449 -42.35 -15.07 7.23
CA SER A 449 -43.72 -14.55 7.32
C SER A 449 -44.09 -13.47 6.28
N ASN A 450 -43.13 -13.01 5.48
CA ASN A 450 -43.36 -11.98 4.46
C ASN A 450 -43.94 -12.59 3.16
N GLU A 451 -45.27 -12.68 3.10
CA GLU A 451 -46.01 -13.31 1.99
C GLU A 451 -45.98 -12.51 0.67
N GLU A 452 -45.70 -11.19 0.71
CA GLU A 452 -45.91 -10.29 -0.44
C GLU A 452 -44.70 -10.17 -1.40
N LYS A 453 -43.53 -10.72 -1.07
CA LYS A 453 -42.30 -10.68 -1.92
C LYS A 453 -41.91 -9.27 -2.44
N GLU A 454 -42.41 -8.20 -1.82
CA GLU A 454 -42.11 -6.82 -2.20
C GLU A 454 -41.51 -6.05 -1.01
N LYS A 455 -40.32 -5.49 -1.25
CA LYS A 455 -39.55 -4.53 -0.43
C LYS A 455 -39.42 -4.86 1.08
N ILE A 456 -38.32 -5.54 1.41
CA ILE A 456 -37.82 -5.71 2.79
C ILE A 456 -37.16 -4.40 3.26
N HIS A 457 -37.37 -3.98 4.51
CA HIS A 457 -36.77 -2.76 5.04
C HIS A 457 -35.41 -3.05 5.69
N CYS A 458 -34.39 -2.22 5.45
CA CYS A 458 -33.04 -2.46 6.00
C CYS A 458 -33.02 -2.59 7.54
N LYS A 459 -33.87 -1.82 8.25
CA LYS A 459 -33.97 -1.86 9.72
C LYS A 459 -34.40 -3.22 10.27
N GLU A 460 -35.07 -4.03 9.46
CA GLU A 460 -35.56 -5.35 9.86
C GLU A 460 -34.44 -6.41 9.74
N LEU A 461 -33.25 -6.04 9.26
CA LEU A 461 -32.07 -6.88 9.07
C LEU A 461 -30.83 -6.38 9.84
N GLU A 462 -31.02 -5.56 10.88
CA GLU A 462 -29.94 -5.00 11.70
C GLU A 462 -29.43 -6.02 12.74
N CYS A 463 -28.44 -6.84 12.38
CA CYS A 463 -27.68 -7.68 13.34
C CYS A 463 -26.15 -7.52 13.24
N LEU A 464 -25.68 -6.66 12.33
CA LEU A 464 -24.24 -6.35 12.18
C LEU A 464 -23.67 -5.65 13.42
N ASP A 465 -24.47 -4.84 14.10
CA ASP A 465 -24.08 -4.19 15.37
C ASP A 465 -23.84 -5.24 16.47
N ASP A 466 -24.72 -6.24 16.58
CA ASP A 466 -24.54 -7.36 17.53
C ASP A 466 -23.30 -8.18 17.21
N LEU A 467 -23.04 -8.46 15.93
CA LEU A 467 -21.81 -9.14 15.51
C LEU A 467 -20.56 -8.29 15.81
N GLN A 468 -20.65 -6.97 15.68
CA GLN A 468 -19.58 -6.06 16.06
C GLN A 468 -19.33 -6.09 17.57
N PHE A 469 -20.38 -6.16 18.39
CA PHE A 469 -20.23 -6.36 19.84
C PHE A 469 -19.58 -7.71 20.18
N VAL A 470 -19.90 -8.78 19.45
CA VAL A 470 -19.22 -10.09 19.59
C VAL A 470 -17.72 -9.94 19.33
N LYS A 471 -17.34 -9.31 18.20
CA LYS A 471 -15.92 -9.07 17.86
C LYS A 471 -15.18 -8.33 18.97
N GLN A 472 -15.80 -7.29 19.53
CA GLN A 472 -15.23 -6.49 20.61
C GLN A 472 -15.04 -7.29 21.91
N GLU A 473 -16.02 -8.09 22.32
CA GLU A 473 -15.91 -8.90 23.54
C GLU A 473 -14.91 -10.05 23.37
N VAL A 474 -14.87 -10.70 22.20
CA VAL A 474 -13.86 -11.73 21.90
C VAL A 474 -12.46 -11.13 21.98
N PHE A 475 -12.23 -9.96 21.37
CA PHE A 475 -10.97 -9.23 21.53
C PHE A 475 -10.63 -9.02 23.01
N ARG A 476 -11.57 -8.49 23.80
CA ARG A 476 -11.35 -8.26 25.25
C ARG A 476 -11.00 -9.54 25.99
N GLU A 477 -11.67 -10.65 25.72
CA GLU A 477 -11.38 -11.94 26.38
C GLU A 477 -9.98 -12.47 26.03
N ILE A 478 -9.58 -12.39 24.76
CA ILE A 478 -8.24 -12.80 24.32
C ILE A 478 -7.16 -12.00 25.05
N HIS A 479 -7.34 -10.68 25.11
CA HIS A 479 -6.31 -9.77 25.59
C HIS A 479 -6.33 -9.52 27.11
N ARG A 480 -7.37 -9.95 27.84
CA ARG A 480 -7.39 -9.90 29.31
C ARG A 480 -6.23 -10.65 29.96
N ALA A 481 -5.73 -11.70 29.31
CA ALA A 481 -4.59 -12.47 29.79
C ALA A 481 -3.32 -11.60 29.94
N CYS A 482 -3.24 -10.48 29.23
CA CYS A 482 -2.10 -9.55 29.30
C CYS A 482 -1.96 -8.89 30.67
N PHE A 483 -3.02 -8.85 31.49
CA PHE A 483 -2.96 -8.40 32.90
C PHE A 483 -2.80 -9.54 33.91
N GLN A 484 -2.88 -10.80 33.48
CA GLN A 484 -2.83 -11.99 34.35
C GLN A 484 -1.45 -12.67 34.36
N ASN A 485 -0.65 -12.50 33.30
CA ASN A 485 0.71 -13.03 33.26
C ASN A 485 1.66 -12.13 34.07
N ASP A 486 2.13 -12.64 35.21
CA ASP A 486 3.20 -12.10 36.09
C ASP A 486 4.57 -11.93 35.38
N SER A 487 4.63 -11.96 34.05
CA SER A 487 5.86 -11.78 33.27
C SER A 487 6.19 -10.32 33.00
N ALA A 488 5.31 -9.38 33.36
CA ALA A 488 5.72 -8.01 33.56
C ALA A 488 6.77 -8.02 34.67
N LYS A 489 8.04 -7.77 34.30
CA LYS A 489 9.01 -7.26 35.27
C LYS A 489 8.30 -6.16 36.05
N GLU A 490 8.55 -6.04 37.35
CA GLU A 490 8.14 -4.89 38.17
C GLU A 490 8.80 -3.59 37.63
N ASP A 491 8.47 -3.20 36.40
CA ASP A 491 8.76 -1.90 35.84
C ASP A 491 7.57 -0.99 36.14
N THR A 492 7.88 0.29 36.32
CA THR A 492 6.91 1.29 36.78
C THR A 492 5.72 1.42 35.82
N VAL A 493 5.93 1.18 34.52
CA VAL A 493 4.91 1.31 33.48
C VAL A 493 3.88 0.20 33.57
N GLY A 494 4.30 -1.06 33.72
CA GLY A 494 3.39 -2.20 33.86
C GLY A 494 2.47 -2.04 35.08
N GLN A 495 3.01 -1.53 36.19
CA GLN A 495 2.21 -1.23 37.38
C GLN A 495 1.21 -0.08 37.13
N GLN A 496 1.61 0.99 36.44
CA GLN A 496 0.71 2.09 36.10
C GLN A 496 -0.46 1.63 35.22
N LEU A 497 -0.21 0.79 34.21
CA LEU A 497 -1.27 0.22 33.36
C LEU A 497 -2.21 -0.70 34.15
N LYS A 498 -1.67 -1.51 35.06
CA LYS A 498 -2.46 -2.37 35.94
C LYS A 498 -3.34 -1.56 36.90
N ASP A 499 -2.79 -0.51 37.51
CA ASP A 499 -3.54 0.37 38.40
C ASP A 499 -4.70 1.06 37.65
N LEU A 500 -4.49 1.50 36.40
CA LEU A 500 -5.56 2.03 35.56
C LEU A 500 -6.63 0.96 35.30
N TYR A 501 -6.23 -0.24 34.90
CA TYR A 501 -7.16 -1.35 34.63
C TYR A 501 -8.01 -1.72 35.86
N GLU A 502 -7.41 -1.79 37.04
CA GLU A 502 -8.09 -2.11 38.29
C GLU A 502 -9.09 -1.01 38.69
N ARG A 503 -8.73 0.26 38.55
CA ARG A 503 -9.65 1.39 38.80
C ARG A 503 -10.86 1.35 37.87
N LYS A 504 -10.64 1.14 36.57
CA LYS A 504 -11.72 1.00 35.58
C LYS A 504 -12.63 -0.18 35.92
N SER A 505 -12.04 -1.32 36.28
CA SER A 505 -12.78 -2.54 36.60
C SER A 505 -13.63 -2.43 37.87
N ASN A 506 -13.18 -1.61 38.84
CA ASN A 506 -13.86 -1.40 40.11
C ASN A 506 -14.91 -0.27 40.07
N GLY A 507 -15.00 0.50 38.98
CA GLY A 507 -15.95 1.60 38.82
C GLY A 507 -15.70 2.76 39.80
N ASP A 508 -14.44 3.14 39.98
CA ASP A 508 -14.04 4.24 40.88
C ASP A 508 -14.62 5.59 40.43
N SER A 509 -15.05 6.43 41.37
CA SER A 509 -15.72 7.71 41.06
C SER A 509 -14.75 8.82 40.63
N ASP A 510 -13.45 8.69 40.90
CA ASP A 510 -12.38 9.61 40.49
C ASP A 510 -11.63 9.10 39.24
N GLU A 511 -12.31 8.35 38.36
CA GLU A 511 -11.73 7.79 37.15
C GLU A 511 -11.38 8.88 36.13
N LYS A 512 -10.07 9.03 35.85
CA LYS A 512 -9.59 9.90 34.78
C LYS A 512 -9.87 9.30 33.42
N TYR A 513 -10.21 10.15 32.46
CA TYR A 513 -10.35 9.78 31.06
C TYR A 513 -8.97 9.48 30.44
N VAL A 514 -8.83 8.31 29.81
CA VAL A 514 -7.54 7.79 29.32
C VAL A 514 -7.45 7.91 27.80
N VAL A 515 -6.52 8.71 27.32
CA VAL A 515 -6.22 8.86 25.88
C VAL A 515 -5.01 8.00 25.52
N LEU A 516 -5.12 7.20 24.46
CA LEU A 516 -3.96 6.52 23.86
C LEU A 516 -3.46 7.30 22.65
N TYR A 517 -2.15 7.56 22.60
CA TYR A 517 -1.48 8.16 21.47
C TYR A 517 -0.30 7.27 21.04
N ALA A 518 -0.20 6.93 19.76
CA ALA A 518 0.95 6.21 19.20
C ALA A 518 1.77 7.13 18.29
N LEU A 519 3.02 7.38 18.68
CA LEU A 519 3.98 8.10 17.85
C LEU A 519 4.61 7.13 16.85
N SER A 520 4.66 7.54 15.59
CA SER A 520 5.39 6.83 14.54
C SER A 520 6.69 7.55 14.20
N ALA A 521 7.78 6.81 14.08
CA ALA A 521 9.05 7.31 13.57
C ALA A 521 8.88 7.88 12.14
N THR A 522 8.07 7.19 11.33
CA THR A 522 7.75 7.61 9.96
C THR A 522 7.05 8.95 9.98
N ASP A 523 6.03 9.10 10.83
CA ASP A 523 5.26 10.34 10.91
C ASP A 523 6.09 11.49 11.45
N ILE A 524 6.89 11.30 12.50
CA ILE A 524 7.77 12.35 13.05
C ILE A 524 8.73 12.86 11.96
N VAL A 525 9.36 11.95 11.22
CA VAL A 525 10.32 12.29 10.17
C VAL A 525 9.62 12.94 8.97
N ASN A 526 8.42 12.47 8.61
CA ASN A 526 7.68 12.95 7.44
C ASN A 526 6.89 14.24 7.68
N SER A 527 6.51 14.53 8.92
CA SER A 527 5.77 15.74 9.30
C SER A 527 6.65 16.83 9.93
N GLY A 528 7.91 16.50 10.25
CA GLY A 528 8.94 17.46 10.60
C GLY A 528 8.60 18.32 11.83
N LYS A 529 9.05 19.57 11.84
CA LYS A 529 8.80 20.49 12.98
C LYS A 529 7.31 20.76 13.17
N GLN A 530 6.55 20.91 12.08
CA GLN A 530 5.11 21.15 12.14
C GLN A 530 4.38 19.98 12.80
N GLY A 531 4.78 18.75 12.48
CA GLY A 531 4.29 17.54 13.13
C GLY A 531 4.55 17.52 14.63
N ILE A 532 5.82 17.66 15.01
CA ILE A 532 6.22 17.71 16.43
C ILE A 532 5.45 18.81 17.18
N GLY A 533 5.30 19.99 16.57
CA GLY A 533 4.53 21.10 17.12
C GLY A 533 3.07 20.74 17.40
N ARG A 534 2.36 20.15 16.42
CA ARG A 534 0.96 19.72 16.58
C ARG A 534 0.78 18.67 17.68
N ILE A 535 1.70 17.71 17.76
CA ILE A 535 1.68 16.68 18.80
C ILE A 535 1.91 17.31 20.18
N ARG A 536 2.89 18.22 20.28
CA ARG A 536 3.20 18.95 21.51
C ARG A 536 2.03 19.82 21.97
N GLU A 537 1.33 20.48 21.04
CA GLU A 537 0.13 21.28 21.34
C GLU A 537 -0.98 20.40 21.93
N TYR A 538 -1.26 19.25 21.33
CA TYR A 538 -2.25 18.30 21.83
C TYR A 538 -1.90 17.77 23.22
N LEU A 539 -0.67 17.30 23.42
CA LEU A 539 -0.24 16.75 24.71
C LEU A 539 -0.17 17.84 25.79
N SER A 540 0.13 19.09 25.42
CA SER A 540 0.01 20.23 26.33
C SER A 540 -1.44 20.54 26.72
N PHE A 541 -2.40 20.30 25.82
CA PHE A 541 -3.82 20.38 26.15
C PHE A 541 -4.22 19.28 27.15
N ILE A 542 -3.71 18.06 26.99
CA ILE A 542 -3.93 16.98 27.97
C ILE A 542 -3.35 17.34 29.34
N GLU A 543 -2.10 17.82 29.41
CA GLU A 543 -1.46 18.27 30.66
C GLU A 543 -2.25 19.40 31.38
N LYS A 544 -2.85 20.33 30.62
CA LYS A 544 -3.71 21.37 31.21
C LYS A 544 -4.97 20.80 31.90
N ASN A 545 -5.44 19.65 31.45
CA ASN A 545 -6.61 18.94 31.99
C ASN A 545 -6.21 17.75 32.88
N ARG A 546 -4.97 17.69 33.38
CA ARG A 546 -4.42 16.55 34.14
C ARG A 546 -5.19 16.08 35.37
N MET A 547 -6.13 16.86 35.87
CA MET A 547 -7.02 16.43 36.96
C MET A 547 -8.03 15.40 36.48
N ASP A 548 -8.47 15.53 35.23
CA ASP A 548 -9.54 14.73 34.62
C ASP A 548 -9.00 13.75 33.56
N THR A 549 -7.77 13.96 33.06
CA THR A 549 -7.20 13.17 31.96
C THR A 549 -5.84 12.57 32.28
N THR A 550 -5.59 11.40 31.68
CA THR A 550 -4.29 10.72 31.62
C THR A 550 -4.02 10.36 30.16
N ALA A 551 -2.79 10.53 29.68
CA ALA A 551 -2.39 10.02 28.36
C ALA A 551 -1.41 8.85 28.49
N ILE A 552 -1.60 7.82 27.66
CA ILE A 552 -0.61 6.80 27.39
C ILE A 552 0.02 7.15 26.04
N VAL A 553 1.32 7.37 26.01
CA VAL A 553 2.05 7.72 24.80
C VAL A 553 3.02 6.59 24.47
N LEU A 554 2.72 5.87 23.39
CA LEU A 554 3.59 4.84 22.83
C LEU A 554 4.58 5.51 21.88
N PHE A 555 5.86 5.22 22.00
CA PHE A 555 6.85 5.76 21.06
C PHE A 555 7.99 4.79 20.76
N PRO A 556 8.50 4.77 19.53
CA PRO A 556 9.63 3.92 19.15
C PRO A 556 10.96 4.48 19.67
N SER A 557 11.88 3.58 20.02
CA SER A 557 13.29 3.94 20.23
C SER A 557 14.02 4.13 18.89
N GLY A 558 15.17 4.83 18.93
CA GLY A 558 16.06 4.97 17.77
C GLY A 558 15.69 6.08 16.78
N VAL A 559 14.58 6.80 17.00
CA VAL A 559 14.19 7.95 16.16
C VAL A 559 15.22 9.07 16.27
N ASP A 560 15.74 9.36 17.46
CA ASP A 560 16.77 10.37 17.65
C ASP A 560 18.08 10.02 16.93
N ASP A 561 18.50 8.75 16.96
CA ASP A 561 19.68 8.27 16.22
C ASP A 561 19.46 8.40 14.71
N PHE A 562 18.28 8.04 14.21
CA PHE A 562 17.92 8.21 12.80
C PHE A 562 18.02 9.68 12.38
N ILE A 563 17.35 10.58 13.12
CA ILE A 563 17.35 12.03 12.84
C ILE A 563 18.77 12.59 12.89
N ARG A 564 19.57 12.17 13.88
CA ARG A 564 20.97 12.59 14.07
C ARG A 564 21.87 12.15 12.93
N ARG A 565 21.79 10.88 12.50
CA ARG A 565 22.58 10.35 11.38
C ARG A 565 22.23 11.02 10.06
N CYS A 566 20.94 11.26 9.83
CA CYS A 566 20.45 12.01 8.68
C CYS A 566 20.76 13.51 8.78
N LYS A 567 21.13 14.02 9.97
CA LYS A 567 21.37 15.44 10.25
C LYS A 567 20.17 16.33 9.94
N LEU A 568 18.97 15.86 10.23
CA LEU A 568 17.74 16.63 9.99
C LEU A 568 17.65 17.76 11.01
N ASN A 569 17.08 18.89 10.59
CA ASN A 569 16.94 20.11 11.39
C ASN A 569 15.87 20.01 12.50
N ILE A 570 15.35 18.81 12.78
CA ILE A 570 14.32 18.54 13.78
C ILE A 570 14.86 17.87 15.05
N LEU A 571 16.17 17.61 15.11
CA LEU A 571 16.78 16.85 16.22
C LEU A 571 16.58 17.50 17.59
N GLU A 572 16.87 18.81 17.68
CA GLU A 572 16.71 19.55 18.94
C GLU A 572 15.24 19.61 19.34
N ASP A 573 14.35 19.90 18.39
CA ASP A 573 12.90 19.92 18.63
C ASP A 573 12.38 18.57 19.13
N TYR A 574 12.85 17.46 18.55
CA TYR A 574 12.46 16.11 18.95
C TYR A 574 12.98 15.75 20.35
N ILE A 575 14.26 16.04 20.65
CA ILE A 575 14.83 15.76 21.98
C ILE A 575 14.09 16.56 23.05
N GLU A 576 13.89 17.87 22.83
CA GLU A 576 13.14 18.72 23.75
C GLU A 576 11.71 18.23 23.94
N PHE A 577 11.05 17.81 22.86
CA PHE A 577 9.71 17.24 22.91
C PHE A 577 9.64 16.01 23.84
N ILE A 578 10.53 15.03 23.64
CA ILE A 578 10.56 13.82 24.47
C ILE A 578 10.93 14.15 25.92
N ASP A 579 11.87 15.06 26.15
CA ASP A 579 12.25 15.49 27.50
C ASP A 579 11.11 16.21 28.22
N ASP A 580 10.28 16.96 27.52
CA ASP A 580 9.09 17.59 28.09
C ASP A 580 8.02 16.57 28.45
N LEU A 581 7.78 15.55 27.60
CA LEU A 581 6.86 14.46 27.92
C LEU A 581 7.28 13.70 29.18
N LYS A 582 8.59 13.45 29.36
CA LYS A 582 9.13 12.76 30.54
C LYS A 582 8.93 13.54 31.85
N LYS A 583 8.63 14.84 31.79
CA LYS A 583 8.38 15.69 32.97
C LYS A 583 6.90 15.77 33.37
N MET A 584 5.98 15.34 32.50
CA MET A 584 4.54 15.40 32.75
C MET A 584 4.11 14.19 33.59
N ASP A 585 3.41 14.44 34.71
CA ASP A 585 3.06 13.39 35.68
C ASP A 585 1.76 12.64 35.34
N ASN A 586 0.94 13.20 34.44
CA ASN A 586 -0.27 12.57 33.91
C ASN A 586 -0.04 11.85 32.57
N ILE A 587 1.21 11.72 32.12
CA ILE A 587 1.59 10.98 30.92
C ILE A 587 2.34 9.71 31.30
N ILE A 588 1.84 8.57 30.84
CA ILE A 588 2.51 7.27 30.88
C ILE A 588 3.23 7.11 29.55
N LEU A 589 4.54 7.30 29.56
CA LEU A 589 5.38 7.21 28.37
C LEU A 589 5.97 5.80 28.25
N ILE A 590 5.71 5.12 27.12
CA ILE A 590 6.16 3.75 26.87
C ILE A 590 7.08 3.71 25.65
N GLU A 591 8.38 3.55 25.90
CA GLU A 591 9.40 3.42 24.85
C GLU A 591 9.47 1.98 24.33
N SER A 592 9.46 1.82 23.00
CA SER A 592 9.53 0.51 22.32
C SER A 592 8.58 -0.50 22.96
N PRO A 593 7.27 -0.22 22.97
CA PRO A 593 6.29 -1.03 23.68
C PRO A 593 6.31 -2.47 23.17
N SER A 594 6.29 -3.43 24.10
CA SER A 594 6.02 -4.81 23.73
C SER A 594 4.59 -4.97 23.24
N LYS A 595 4.29 -6.02 22.46
CA LYS A 595 2.91 -6.35 22.06
C LYS A 595 1.95 -6.35 23.27
N CYS A 596 2.36 -6.96 24.39
CA CYS A 596 1.60 -6.99 25.63
C CYS A 596 1.26 -5.59 26.16
N MET A 597 2.24 -4.66 26.15
CA MET A 597 2.02 -3.28 26.59
C MET A 597 1.07 -2.52 25.67
N ILE A 598 1.13 -2.76 24.34
CA ILE A 598 0.18 -2.17 23.39
C ILE A 598 -1.24 -2.67 23.71
N GLU A 599 -1.42 -3.98 23.88
CA GLU A 599 -2.71 -4.58 24.20
C GLU A 599 -3.27 -4.07 25.53
N GLN A 600 -2.43 -4.01 26.57
CA GLN A 600 -2.80 -3.42 27.86
C GLN A 600 -3.26 -1.97 27.70
N SER A 601 -2.53 -1.17 26.90
CA SER A 601 -2.85 0.23 26.62
C SER A 601 -4.19 0.38 25.90
N VAL A 602 -4.45 -0.46 24.89
CA VAL A 602 -5.73 -0.47 24.15
C VAL A 602 -6.89 -0.85 25.05
N ILE A 603 -6.72 -1.83 25.95
CA ILE A 603 -7.78 -2.23 26.89
C ILE A 603 -8.16 -1.07 27.80
N VAL A 604 -7.16 -0.39 28.38
CA VAL A 604 -7.39 0.66 29.39
C VAL A 604 -7.72 2.02 28.80
N CYS A 605 -7.47 2.28 27.53
CA CYS A 605 -7.81 3.58 26.94
C CYS A 605 -9.32 3.74 26.74
N ASP A 606 -9.79 4.98 26.82
CA ASP A 606 -11.16 5.36 26.48
C ASP A 606 -11.27 5.77 25.01
N GLU A 607 -10.22 6.39 24.46
CA GLU A 607 -10.11 6.76 23.06
C GLU A 607 -8.67 6.67 22.56
N PHE A 608 -8.54 6.53 21.25
CA PHE A 608 -7.28 6.73 20.53
C PHE A 608 -7.31 8.10 19.85
N TYR A 609 -6.21 8.85 19.96
CA TYR A 609 -5.97 10.06 19.18
C TYR A 609 -4.58 9.98 18.51
N GLY A 610 -4.51 10.24 17.21
CA GLY A 610 -3.22 10.22 16.49
C GLY A 610 -3.35 10.04 14.98
N HIS A 611 -2.30 9.57 14.33
CA HIS A 611 -2.30 9.26 12.89
C HIS A 611 -2.80 7.84 12.60
N HIS A 612 -3.07 7.57 11.32
CA HIS A 612 -3.38 6.22 10.85
C HIS A 612 -2.17 5.30 11.07
N CYS A 613 -2.31 4.36 12.00
CA CYS A 613 -1.29 3.37 12.35
C CYS A 613 -1.96 2.07 12.82
N LYS A 614 -1.18 0.99 12.97
CA LYS A 614 -1.72 -0.29 13.43
C LYS A 614 -2.31 -0.27 14.83
N VAL A 615 -1.85 0.62 15.71
CA VAL A 615 -2.47 0.79 17.03
C VAL A 615 -3.89 1.37 16.89
N ALA A 616 -4.11 2.30 15.97
CA ALA A 616 -5.44 2.84 15.68
C ALA A 616 -6.38 1.74 15.16
N ASP A 617 -5.91 0.90 14.24
CA ASP A 617 -6.66 -0.25 13.72
C ASP A 617 -7.07 -1.19 14.88
N VAL A 618 -6.16 -1.47 15.82
CA VAL A 618 -6.42 -2.33 16.98
C VAL A 618 -7.41 -1.67 17.95
N CYS A 619 -7.32 -0.36 18.18
CA CYS A 619 -8.32 0.38 18.95
C CYS A 619 -9.72 0.28 18.32
N GLN A 620 -9.81 0.41 17.00
CA GLN A 620 -11.08 0.27 16.28
C GLN A 620 -11.64 -1.17 16.41
N LYS A 621 -10.79 -2.20 16.26
CA LYS A 621 -11.16 -3.61 16.52
C LYS A 621 -11.67 -3.81 17.96
N ALA A 622 -11.08 -3.11 18.92
CA ALA A 622 -11.49 -3.13 20.34
C ALA A 622 -12.75 -2.31 20.65
N GLY A 623 -13.34 -1.65 19.64
CA GLY A 623 -14.54 -0.81 19.79
C GLY A 623 -14.25 0.54 20.47
N LYS A 624 -12.99 0.98 20.47
CA LYS A 624 -12.60 2.28 21.03
C LYS A 624 -12.83 3.37 19.97
N PRO A 625 -13.36 4.55 20.35
CA PRO A 625 -13.32 5.73 19.51
C PRO A 625 -11.90 6.00 19.02
N VAL A 626 -11.78 6.27 17.72
CA VAL A 626 -10.52 6.63 17.06
C VAL A 626 -10.70 8.01 16.44
N VAL A 627 -9.89 8.97 16.89
CA VAL A 627 -9.87 10.33 16.37
C VAL A 627 -8.57 10.55 15.63
N PHE A 628 -8.66 10.71 14.31
CA PHE A 628 -7.47 11.01 13.52
C PHE A 628 -7.11 12.49 13.63
N GLN A 629 -5.84 12.76 13.91
CA GLN A 629 -5.31 14.11 13.95
C GLN A 629 -5.33 14.69 12.52
N ASP A 630 -6.15 15.72 12.31
CA ASP A 630 -6.32 16.32 10.99
C ASP A 630 -4.99 16.91 10.50
N LEU A 631 -4.62 16.53 9.28
CA LEU A 631 -3.34 16.93 8.70
C LEU A 631 -3.38 18.33 8.07
N GLY A 632 -4.57 18.93 7.94
CA GLY A 632 -4.84 20.19 7.23
C GLY A 632 -5.32 21.34 8.10
#